data_AF-A0A2G9TSA1-F1
#
_entry.id   AF-A0A2G9TSA1-F1
#
_cell.length_a   1.000
_cell.length_b   1.000
_cell.length_c   1.000
_cell.angle_alpha   90.00
_cell.angle_beta   90.00
_cell.angle_gamma   90.00
#
_symmetry.space_group_name_H-M   'P 1'
#
loop_
_entity.id
_entity.type
_entity.pdbx_description
1 polymer ?
#
loop_
_entity_poly.entity_id
_entity_poly.type
_entity_poly.pdbx_seq_one_letter_code
_entity_poly.pdbx_strand_id
1 'polypeptide(L)'
;MRELAPQSDRGIEKLRELYDRALSMAGYEFHSDRLWQDYIAWEEAQGEWHRVAAIYDRLIRIPTAMYKSHMERFEAIVNMCNPYDLISEDEFNDIFDTVRRKCNIGVSQ
;
A
#
# COMPACT_ATOMS: atom_id res chain seq x y z
N MET A 1 -19.58 18.79 17.13
CA MET A 1 -19.12 17.39 17.00
C MET A 1 -19.55 16.94 15.62
N ARG A 2 -18.63 16.78 14.65
CA ARG A 2 -19.02 16.36 13.30
C ARG A 2 -19.18 14.85 13.33
N GLU A 3 -20.43 14.41 13.45
CA GLU A 3 -20.81 13.02 13.32
C GLU A 3 -20.37 12.54 11.93
N LEU A 4 -19.26 11.80 11.89
CA LEU A 4 -18.85 11.04 10.71
C LEU A 4 -19.83 9.87 10.65
N ALA A 5 -20.91 10.07 9.90
CA ALA A 5 -21.80 9.00 9.49
C ALA A 5 -20.95 7.79 9.04
N PRO A 6 -21.39 6.54 9.27
CA PRO A 6 -20.76 5.39 8.66
C PRO A 6 -20.74 5.67 7.16
N GLN A 7 -19.55 5.95 6.61
CA GLN A 7 -19.41 6.19 5.19
C GLN A 7 -19.95 4.93 4.53
N SER A 8 -21.12 5.04 3.90
CA SER A 8 -21.75 3.90 3.23
C SER A 8 -20.68 3.28 2.35
N ASP A 9 -20.39 1.99 2.54
CA ASP A 9 -19.37 1.20 1.84
C ASP A 9 -19.26 1.57 0.34
N ARG A 10 -20.41 1.81 -0.28
CA ARG A 10 -20.61 2.27 -1.66
C ARG A 10 -19.98 3.63 -2.04
N GLY A 11 -19.80 4.54 -1.08
CA GLY A 11 -19.15 5.84 -1.27
C GLY A 11 -17.63 5.75 -1.21
N ILE A 12 -17.12 4.88 -0.34
CA ILE A 12 -15.69 4.57 -0.23
C ILE A 12 -15.21 3.89 -1.51
N GLU A 13 -15.95 2.91 -2.02
CA GLU A 13 -15.64 2.27 -3.32
C GLU A 13 -15.59 3.28 -4.47
N LYS A 14 -16.57 4.18 -4.58
CA LYS A 14 -16.57 5.21 -5.63
C LYS A 14 -15.40 6.17 -5.55
N LEU A 15 -14.99 6.55 -4.34
CA LEU A 15 -13.81 7.39 -4.15
C LEU A 15 -12.54 6.64 -4.57
N ARG A 16 -12.42 5.36 -4.22
CA ARG A 16 -11.32 4.48 -4.67
C ARG A 16 -11.26 4.40 -6.18
N GLU A 17 -12.38 4.15 -6.85
CA GLU A 17 -12.45 4.13 -8.32
C GLU A 17 -12.02 5.47 -8.93
N LEU A 18 -12.38 6.59 -8.31
CA LEU A 18 -12.01 7.92 -8.78
C LEU A 18 -10.50 8.16 -8.63
N TYR A 19 -9.91 7.79 -7.49
CA TYR A 19 -8.47 7.89 -7.26
C TYR A 19 -7.68 6.98 -8.20
N ASP A 20 -8.10 5.72 -8.39
CA ASP A 20 -7.43 4.79 -9.30
C ASP A 20 -7.51 5.27 -10.76
N ARG A 21 -8.64 5.86 -11.17
CA ARG A 21 -8.77 6.52 -12.47
C ARG A 21 -7.85 7.74 -12.60
N ALA A 22 -7.76 8.57 -11.57
CA ALA A 22 -6.86 9.72 -11.56
C ALA A 22 -5.39 9.28 -11.63
N LEU A 23 -5.00 8.23 -10.90
CA LEU A 23 -3.67 7.65 -10.96
C LEU A 23 -3.37 6.99 -12.31
N SER A 24 -4.35 6.34 -12.94
CA SER A 24 -4.17 5.76 -14.28
C SER A 24 -3.92 6.81 -15.35
N MET A 25 -4.48 8.01 -15.19
CA MET A 25 -4.34 9.11 -16.16
C MET A 25 -3.14 10.01 -15.87
N ALA A 26 -2.95 10.37 -14.60
CA ALA A 26 -1.97 11.36 -14.16
C ALA A 26 -0.84 10.77 -13.30
N GLY A 27 -0.94 9.52 -12.82
CA GLY A 27 -0.01 8.96 -11.83
C GLY A 27 1.46 8.85 -12.29
N TYR A 28 1.70 8.88 -13.60
CA TYR A 28 3.03 8.87 -14.21
C TYR A 28 3.61 10.27 -14.44
N GLU A 29 2.86 11.33 -14.16
CA GLU A 29 3.35 12.70 -14.30
C GLU A 29 4.30 13.05 -13.15
N PHE A 30 5.34 13.82 -13.47
CA PHE A 30 6.40 14.19 -12.53
C PHE A 30 5.92 14.98 -11.30
N HIS A 31 4.75 15.64 -11.40
CA HIS A 31 4.12 16.41 -10.32
C HIS A 31 3.00 15.65 -9.58
N SER A 32 2.78 14.38 -9.88
CA SER A 32 1.70 13.58 -9.27
C SER A 32 1.97 13.17 -7.84
N ASP A 33 3.13 13.53 -7.30
CA ASP A 33 3.53 13.39 -5.91
C ASP A 33 2.42 13.77 -4.92
N ARG A 34 1.75 14.91 -5.17
CA ARG A 34 0.65 15.38 -4.33
C ARG A 34 -0.60 14.49 -4.40
N LEU A 35 -0.89 13.94 -5.57
CA LEU A 35 -2.02 13.02 -5.77
C LEU A 35 -1.77 11.70 -5.02
N TRP A 36 -0.55 11.17 -5.10
CA TRP A 36 -0.15 9.99 -4.36
C TRP A 36 -0.24 10.20 -2.84
N GLN A 37 0.30 11.32 -2.33
CA GLN A 37 0.22 11.64 -0.90
C GLN A 37 -1.22 11.78 -0.40
N ASP A 38 -2.11 12.43 -1.17
CA ASP A 38 -3.52 12.61 -0.80
C ASP A 38 -4.25 11.27 -0.73
N TYR A 39 -4.00 10.38 -1.71
CA TYR A 39 -4.62 9.05 -1.73
C TYR A 39 -4.13 8.16 -0.59
N ILE A 40 -2.83 8.20 -0.28
CA ILE A 40 -2.24 7.47 0.84
C ILE A 40 -2.83 7.96 2.16
N ALA A 41 -2.86 9.28 2.40
CA ALA A 41 -3.42 9.84 3.62
C ALA A 41 -4.91 9.50 3.80
N TRP A 42 -5.66 9.41 2.69
CA TRP A 42 -7.05 9.01 2.71
C TRP A 42 -7.25 7.53 3.08
N GLU A 43 -6.45 6.61 2.51
CA GLU A 43 -6.51 5.18 2.87
C GLU A 43 -5.96 4.91 4.28
N GLU A 44 -4.93 5.65 4.73
CA GLU A 44 -4.46 5.64 6.14
C GLU A 44 -5.61 6.05 7.08
N ALA A 45 -6.42 7.05 6.70
CA ALA A 45 -7.58 7.47 7.48
C ALA A 45 -8.73 6.44 7.47
N GLN A 46 -8.79 5.54 6.47
CA GLN A 46 -9.71 4.39 6.49
C GLN A 46 -9.17 3.21 7.33
N GLY A 47 -7.89 3.23 7.71
CA GLY A 47 -7.23 2.14 8.45
C GLY A 47 -6.85 0.94 7.57
N GLU A 48 -6.87 1.09 6.25
CA GLU A 48 -6.67 0.00 5.28
C GLU A 48 -5.19 -0.08 4.86
N TRP A 49 -4.34 -0.52 5.79
CA TRP A 49 -2.88 -0.56 5.63
C TRP A 49 -2.41 -1.40 4.43
N HIS A 50 -3.13 -2.46 4.11
CA HIS A 50 -2.85 -3.32 2.97
C HIS A 50 -2.88 -2.53 1.66
N ARG A 51 -3.88 -1.67 1.49
CA ARG A 51 -4.02 -0.86 0.28
C ARG A 51 -3.00 0.26 0.24
N VAL A 52 -2.68 0.85 1.39
CA VAL A 52 -1.58 1.80 1.52
C VAL A 52 -0.28 1.17 1.00
N ALA A 53 0.04 -0.05 1.41
CA ALA A 53 1.22 -0.77 0.94
C ALA A 53 1.20 -1.00 -0.59
N ALA A 54 0.05 -1.42 -1.15
CA ALA A 54 -0.12 -1.61 -2.59
C ALA A 54 0.06 -0.31 -3.40
N ILE A 55 -0.39 0.82 -2.86
CA ILE A 55 -0.18 2.15 -3.46
C ILE A 55 1.32 2.52 -3.44
N TYR A 56 2.01 2.26 -2.32
CA TYR A 56 3.45 2.45 -2.23
C TYR A 56 4.22 1.55 -3.21
N ASP A 57 3.87 0.27 -3.40
CA ASP A 57 4.53 -0.61 -4.39
C ASP A 57 4.47 -0.05 -5.81
N ARG A 58 3.33 0.56 -6.18
CA ARG A 58 3.20 1.24 -7.47
C ARG A 58 4.05 2.51 -7.54
N LEU A 59 4.03 3.33 -6.48
CA LEU A 59 4.74 4.60 -6.42
C LEU A 59 6.27 4.42 -6.51
N ILE A 60 6.83 3.44 -5.79
CA ILE A 60 8.28 3.16 -5.78
C ILE A 60 8.80 2.65 -7.13
N ARG A 61 7.93 2.08 -7.98
CA ARG A 61 8.30 1.64 -9.34
C ARG A 61 8.43 2.80 -10.33
N ILE A 62 7.90 3.98 -10.00
CA ILE A 62 7.97 5.16 -10.86
C ILE A 62 9.20 5.98 -10.46
N PRO A 63 10.13 6.29 -11.38
CA PRO A 63 11.30 7.13 -11.09
C PRO A 63 10.87 8.60 -10.93
N THR A 64 10.27 8.92 -9.80
CA THR A 64 9.86 10.27 -9.39
C THR A 64 11.02 10.99 -8.70
N ALA A 65 11.01 12.34 -8.72
CA ALA A 65 12.05 13.15 -8.08
C ALA A 65 12.16 12.96 -6.56
N MET A 66 11.08 12.52 -5.90
CA MET A 66 11.02 12.29 -4.45
C MET A 66 11.11 10.81 -4.07
N TYR A 67 11.57 9.95 -4.98
CA TYR A 67 11.70 8.49 -4.77
C TYR A 67 12.31 8.14 -3.41
N LYS A 68 13.39 8.81 -3.01
CA LYS A 68 14.10 8.53 -1.76
C LYS A 68 13.20 8.75 -0.54
N SER A 69 12.48 9.87 -0.50
CA SER A 69 11.57 10.19 0.61
C SER A 69 10.35 9.26 0.65
N HIS A 70 9.85 8.83 -0.51
CA HIS A 70 8.78 7.82 -0.58
C HIS A 70 9.25 6.46 -0.08
N MET A 71 10.47 6.06 -0.43
CA MET A 71 11.09 4.83 0.08
C MET A 71 11.28 4.88 1.59
N GLU A 72 11.85 5.96 2.14
CA GLU A 72 12.04 6.11 3.59
C GLU A 72 10.71 6.02 4.36
N ARG A 73 9.63 6.58 3.79
CA ARG A 73 8.30 6.50 4.39
C ARG A 73 7.69 5.09 4.27
N PHE A 74 7.88 4.41 3.15
CA PHE A 74 7.47 3.02 2.99
C PHE A 74 8.21 2.10 3.97
N GLU A 75 9.52 2.26 4.12
CA GLU A 75 10.32 1.51 5.10
C GLU A 75 9.84 1.76 6.54
N ALA A 76 9.49 3.01 6.89
CA ALA A 76 8.92 3.31 8.20
C ALA A 76 7.61 2.57 8.43
N ILE A 77 6.71 2.53 7.43
CA ILE A 77 5.44 1.81 7.50
C ILE A 77 5.67 0.30 7.63
N VAL A 78 6.55 -0.28 6.81
CA VAL A 78 6.87 -1.72 6.87
C VAL A 78 7.49 -2.12 8.20
N ASN A 79 8.31 -1.26 8.81
CA ASN A 79 8.91 -1.53 10.12
C ASN A 79 7.94 -1.33 11.29
N MET A 80 6.95 -0.45 11.15
CA MET A 80 5.97 -0.16 12.21
C MET A 80 4.72 -1.05 12.15
N CYS A 81 4.30 -1.49 10.96
CA CYS A 81 3.12 -2.31 10.76
C CYS A 81 3.45 -3.80 10.76
N ASN A 82 2.49 -4.62 11.19
CA ASN A 82 2.61 -6.06 11.11
C ASN A 82 2.53 -6.51 9.64
N PRO A 83 3.39 -7.42 9.14
CA PRO A 83 3.27 -7.94 7.78
C PRO A 83 1.86 -8.48 7.46
N TYR A 84 1.13 -9.03 8.43
CA TYR A 84 -0.26 -9.49 8.21
C TYR A 84 -1.24 -8.38 7.78
N ASP A 85 -0.98 -7.13 8.17
CA ASP A 85 -1.81 -5.98 7.80
C ASP A 85 -1.38 -5.35 6.47
N LEU A 86 -0.19 -5.67 5.97
CA LEU A 86 0.42 -5.03 4.79
C LEU A 86 0.28 -5.86 3.51
N ILE A 87 0.28 -7.19 3.63
CA ILE A 87 0.24 -8.10 2.48
C ILE A 87 -0.95 -9.06 2.57
N SER A 88 -1.35 -9.62 1.42
CA SER A 88 -2.42 -10.63 1.38
C SER A 88 -1.99 -11.91 2.08
N GLU A 89 -2.96 -12.67 2.58
CA GLU A 89 -2.70 -14.00 3.14
C GLU A 89 -2.02 -14.92 2.11
N ASP A 90 -2.41 -14.84 0.83
CA ASP A 90 -1.75 -15.53 -0.28
C ASP A 90 -0.30 -15.10 -0.47
N GLU A 91 0.00 -13.81 -0.46
CA GLU A 91 1.37 -13.29 -0.61
C GLU A 91 2.23 -13.65 0.60
N PHE A 92 1.66 -13.58 1.81
CA PHE A 92 2.34 -14.01 3.03
C PHE A 92 2.70 -15.49 2.96
N ASN A 93 1.76 -16.35 2.56
CA ASN A 93 1.99 -17.77 2.43
C ASN A 93 3.03 -18.09 1.35
N ASP A 94 3.05 -17.38 0.22
CA ASP A 94 4.08 -17.57 -0.81
C ASP A 94 5.47 -17.13 -0.34
N ILE A 95 5.57 -15.99 0.34
CA ILE A 95 6.82 -15.51 0.94
C ILE A 95 7.28 -16.50 2.01
N PHE A 96 6.38 -16.97 2.86
CA PHE A 96 6.68 -17.93 3.92
C PHE A 96 7.13 -19.27 3.35
N ASP A 97 6.46 -19.78 2.29
CA ASP A 97 6.85 -21.01 1.61
C ASP A 97 8.21 -20.85 0.90
N THR A 98 8.46 -19.68 0.32
CA THR A 98 9.76 -19.34 -0.28
C THR A 98 10.87 -19.28 0.78
N VAL A 99 10.64 -18.65 1.93
CA VAL A 99 11.59 -18.63 3.06
C VAL A 99 11.80 -20.04 3.59
N ARG A 100 10.73 -20.83 3.75
CA ARG A 100 10.82 -22.23 4.17
C ARG A 100 11.65 -23.09 3.21
N ARG A 101 11.45 -22.92 1.91
CA ARG A 101 12.24 -23.58 0.85
C ARG A 101 13.71 -23.13 0.89
N LYS A 102 13.97 -21.82 1.01
CA LYS A 102 15.34 -21.27 1.00
C LYS A 102 16.11 -21.53 2.29
N CYS A 103 15.45 -21.52 3.44
CA CYS A 103 16.08 -21.80 4.73
C CYS A 103 16.37 -23.28 4.96
N ASN A 104 15.97 -24.17 4.05
CA ASN A 104 16.20 -25.61 4.09
C ASN A 104 16.26 -26.10 5.55
N ILE A 105 15.16 -25.93 6.30
CA ILE A 105 15.00 -26.63 7.58
C ILE A 105 15.00 -28.09 7.18
N GLY A 106 16.21 -28.66 7.20
CA GLY A 106 16.45 -30.04 6.86
C GLY A 106 15.55 -30.86 7.76
N VAL A 107 14.48 -31.36 7.17
CA VAL A 107 13.86 -32.56 7.67
C VAL A 107 14.90 -33.64 7.39
N SER A 108 15.80 -33.82 8.36
CA SER A 108 16.62 -35.01 8.45
C SER A 108 15.66 -36.19 8.51
N GLN A 109 15.70 -37.03 7.48
CA GLN A 109 15.44 -38.46 7.62
C GLN A 109 16.75 -39.18 7.37
#